data_AF-A0A1D6LWR5-F1
#
_entry.id   AF-A0A1D6LWR5-F1
#
_cell.length_a   1.000
_cell.length_b   1.000
_cell.length_c   1.000
_cell.angle_alpha   90.00
_cell.angle_beta   90.00
_cell.angle_gamma   90.00
#
_symmetry.space_group_name_H-M   'P 1'
#
loop_
_entity.id
_entity.type
_entity.pdbx_description
1 polymer ?
#
loop_
_entity_poly.entity_id
_entity_poly.type
_entity_poly.pdbx_seq_one_letter_code
_entity_poly.pdbx_strand_id
1 'polypeptide(L)'
;MDAWIICPFFLQGGRYTINDIHYVADSDRLIPAGETEFAKDAVFGYKSSNLRQWVEEKTKGRVLENQVSTISITLLRKQGPTAVCEHLCSLEKGSVCIVNAASDRDMAVFASGMIQAELKGKRFLCRTAASFVSARIGIKPKPPICPNDLGLKRALTGGLIIVGSYVPKTTKQVDELRSQFGQSLRVIEVSYICCHV
;
A
#
# COMPACT_ATOMS: atom_id res chain seq x y z
N MET A 1 17.11 12.81 -9.62
CA MET A 1 15.93 11.97 -9.88
C MET A 1 15.06 12.68 -10.89
N ASP A 2 14.53 11.94 -11.87
CA ASP A 2 13.65 12.46 -12.92
C ASP A 2 12.21 12.57 -12.44
N ALA A 3 11.68 11.55 -11.74
CA ALA A 3 10.38 11.67 -11.10
C ALA A 3 10.27 10.84 -9.80
N TRP A 4 9.35 11.25 -8.93
CA TRP A 4 8.92 10.53 -7.74
C TRP A 4 7.65 9.77 -8.06
N ILE A 5 7.68 8.44 -7.94
CA ILE A 5 6.54 7.57 -8.24
C ILE A 5 5.79 7.25 -6.95
N ILE A 6 4.51 7.57 -6.89
CA ILE A 6 3.59 7.19 -5.82
C ILE A 6 2.66 6.09 -6.34
N CYS A 7 2.87 4.86 -5.87
CA CYS A 7 2.09 3.69 -6.32
C CYS A 7 1.68 2.82 -5.11
N PRO A 8 0.63 3.23 -4.37
CA PRO A 8 0.22 2.55 -3.15
C PRO A 8 -0.68 1.32 -3.39
N PHE A 9 -0.95 0.95 -4.65
CA PHE A 9 -1.77 -0.22 -4.97
C PHE A 9 -1.19 -1.50 -4.34
N PHE A 10 -2.05 -2.26 -3.67
CA PHE A 10 -1.71 -3.54 -3.07
C PHE A 10 -2.94 -4.43 -2.97
N LEU A 11 -3.08 -5.36 -3.92
CA LEU A 11 -4.29 -6.17 -4.06
C LEU A 11 -4.60 -6.99 -2.81
N GLN A 12 -3.60 -7.66 -2.26
CA GLN A 12 -3.77 -8.56 -1.11
C GLN A 12 -4.07 -7.79 0.18
N GLY A 13 -3.69 -6.52 0.26
CA GLY A 13 -4.08 -5.61 1.35
C GLY A 13 -5.38 -4.86 1.09
N GLY A 14 -6.10 -5.18 0.00
CA GLY A 14 -7.32 -4.49 -0.39
C GLY A 14 -7.09 -3.01 -0.67
N ARG A 15 -5.97 -2.65 -1.32
CA ARG A 15 -5.60 -1.26 -1.61
C ARG A 15 -5.69 -0.98 -3.10
N TYR A 16 -6.54 -0.03 -3.48
CA TYR A 16 -6.84 0.30 -4.87
C TYR A 16 -6.58 1.78 -5.13
N THR A 17 -6.18 2.15 -6.34
CA THR A 17 -6.10 3.55 -6.74
C THR A 17 -6.85 3.72 -8.05
N ILE A 18 -7.99 4.40 -8.02
CA ILE A 18 -8.91 4.54 -9.16
C ILE A 18 -9.29 6.01 -9.29
N ASN A 19 -9.10 6.57 -10.47
CA ASN A 19 -9.34 7.99 -10.75
C ASN A 19 -8.64 8.92 -9.73
N ASP A 20 -7.38 8.59 -9.45
CA ASP A 20 -6.47 9.23 -8.49
C ASP A 20 -6.89 9.13 -7.02
N ILE A 21 -8.03 8.51 -6.71
CA ILE A 21 -8.48 8.26 -5.34
C ILE A 21 -7.94 6.92 -4.86
N HIS A 22 -7.29 6.93 -3.69
CA HIS A 22 -6.87 5.72 -3.01
C HIS A 22 -8.00 5.16 -2.14
N TYR A 23 -8.24 3.86 -2.25
CA TYR A 23 -9.30 3.15 -1.54
C TYR A 23 -8.74 2.00 -0.72
N VAL A 24 -9.45 1.76 0.39
CA VAL A 24 -9.34 0.59 1.24
C VAL A 24 -10.59 -0.25 1.06
N ALA A 25 -10.41 -1.49 0.61
CA ALA A 25 -11.47 -2.46 0.60
C ALA A 25 -11.80 -2.90 2.03
N ASP A 26 -13.07 -2.82 2.37
CA ASP A 26 -13.65 -3.36 3.58
C ASP A 26 -14.94 -4.09 3.22
N SER A 27 -14.94 -5.41 3.40
CA SER A 27 -16.00 -6.29 2.94
C SER A 27 -16.31 -6.04 1.45
N ASP A 28 -17.56 -5.72 1.08
CA ASP A 28 -17.97 -5.47 -0.31
C ASP A 28 -17.86 -3.99 -0.73
N ARG A 29 -17.18 -3.15 0.05
CA ARG A 29 -17.10 -1.70 -0.18
C ARG A 29 -15.66 -1.24 -0.38
N LEU A 30 -15.49 -0.24 -1.25
CA LEU A 30 -14.26 0.54 -1.37
C LEU A 30 -14.44 1.85 -0.62
N ILE A 31 -13.74 2.00 0.51
CA ILE A 31 -13.78 3.20 1.35
C ILE A 31 -12.63 4.12 0.95
N PRO A 32 -12.87 5.40 0.62
CA PRO A 32 -11.79 6.35 0.38
C PRO A 32 -10.81 6.41 1.56
N ALA A 33 -9.51 6.38 1.30
CA ALA A 33 -8.50 6.18 2.34
C ALA A 33 -8.57 7.24 3.47
N GLY A 34 -8.88 8.49 3.13
CA GLY A 34 -9.06 9.60 4.08
C GLY A 34 -10.25 9.44 5.04
N GLU A 35 -11.21 8.55 4.73
CA GLU A 35 -12.36 8.26 5.60
C GLU A 35 -12.11 7.08 6.54
N THR A 36 -10.97 6.39 6.38
CA THR A 36 -10.62 5.22 7.19
C THR A 36 -10.00 5.59 8.53
N GLU A 37 -9.90 4.61 9.43
CA GLU A 37 -9.15 4.74 10.68
C GLU A 37 -7.66 5.07 10.47
N PHE A 38 -7.06 4.66 9.35
CA PHE A 38 -5.65 4.92 9.02
C PHE A 38 -5.37 6.41 8.80
N ALA A 39 -6.36 7.18 8.35
CA ALA A 39 -6.27 8.61 8.14
C ALA A 39 -6.18 9.39 9.47
N LYS A 40 -6.64 8.80 10.57
CA LYS A 40 -6.70 9.40 11.91
C LYS A 40 -5.47 9.10 12.76
N ASP A 41 -4.42 8.49 12.20
CA ASP A 41 -3.18 8.21 12.91
C ASP A 41 -2.55 9.50 13.45
N ALA A 42 -2.11 9.48 14.71
CA ALA A 42 -1.62 10.67 15.41
C ALA A 42 -0.29 11.21 14.84
N VAL A 43 0.51 10.35 14.19
CA VAL A 43 1.85 10.68 13.69
C VAL A 43 1.85 10.83 12.16
N PHE A 44 1.10 9.97 11.47
CA PHE A 44 1.12 9.84 10.01
C PHE A 44 -0.23 10.15 9.34
N GLY A 45 -1.22 10.62 10.11
CA GLY A 45 -2.57 10.91 9.63
C GLY A 45 -2.62 11.84 8.43
N TYR A 46 -3.69 11.73 7.64
CA TYR A 46 -3.90 12.46 6.40
C TYR A 46 -5.39 12.72 6.18
N LYS A 47 -5.74 13.69 5.33
CA LYS A 47 -7.14 14.01 5.05
C LYS A 47 -7.56 13.58 3.65
N SER A 48 -6.71 13.82 2.67
CA SER A 48 -7.07 13.56 1.28
C SER A 48 -7.02 12.08 0.90
N SER A 49 -8.08 11.61 0.24
CA SER A 49 -8.10 10.33 -0.47
C SER A 49 -7.59 10.45 -1.91
N ASN A 50 -7.75 11.62 -2.54
CA ASN A 50 -7.15 11.89 -3.84
C ASN A 50 -5.64 12.06 -3.67
N LEU A 51 -4.85 11.23 -4.33
CA LEU A 51 -3.40 11.17 -4.15
C LEU A 51 -2.70 12.43 -4.64
N ARG A 52 -3.26 13.18 -5.59
CA ARG A 52 -2.70 14.46 -6.05
C ARG A 52 -2.84 15.52 -4.97
N GLN A 53 -4.03 15.62 -4.39
CA GLN A 53 -4.31 16.48 -3.23
C GLN A 53 -3.52 16.03 -1.99
N TRP A 54 -3.32 14.72 -1.80
CA TRP A 54 -2.50 14.18 -0.72
C TRP A 54 -1.03 14.57 -0.88
N VAL A 55 -0.49 14.60 -2.10
CA VAL A 55 0.87 15.11 -2.35
C VAL A 55 0.97 16.58 -1.96
N GLU A 56 -0.01 17.40 -2.32
CA GLU A 56 -0.06 18.81 -1.93
C GLU A 56 -0.14 18.98 -0.40
N GLU A 57 -1.01 18.21 0.26
CA GLU A 57 -1.16 18.15 1.72
C GLU A 57 0.19 17.83 2.39
N LYS A 58 0.85 16.74 1.98
CA LYS A 58 2.09 16.27 2.58
C LYS A 58 3.30 17.14 2.24
N THR A 59 3.25 17.88 1.15
CA THR A 59 4.31 18.82 0.78
C THR A 59 4.08 20.23 1.34
N LYS A 60 2.94 20.47 2.00
CA LYS A 60 2.49 21.77 2.52
C LYS A 60 2.41 22.82 1.40
N GLY A 61 1.83 22.45 0.25
CA GLY A 61 1.63 23.35 -0.90
C GLY A 61 2.86 23.56 -1.79
N ARG A 62 4.01 22.94 -1.49
CA ARG A 62 5.21 23.06 -2.36
C ARG A 62 5.05 22.37 -3.71
N VAL A 63 4.19 21.36 -3.79
CA VAL A 63 3.79 20.70 -5.04
C VAL A 63 2.27 20.78 -5.10
N LEU A 64 1.72 21.54 -6.04
CA LEU A 64 0.27 21.73 -6.18
C LEU A 64 -0.39 20.50 -6.83
N GLU A 65 -1.66 20.24 -6.52
CA GLU A 65 -2.43 19.11 -7.09
C GLU A 65 -2.31 19.05 -8.62
N ASN A 66 -2.43 20.21 -9.28
CA ASN A 66 -2.40 20.33 -10.74
C ASN A 66 -1.01 20.06 -11.37
N GLN A 67 0.06 20.11 -10.57
CA GLN A 67 1.43 19.79 -10.98
C GLN A 67 1.75 18.29 -10.87
N VAL A 68 0.91 17.52 -10.17
CA VAL A 68 1.12 16.08 -10.00
C VAL A 68 0.64 15.34 -11.25
N SER A 69 1.54 14.62 -11.91
CA SER A 69 1.22 13.77 -13.06
C SER A 69 0.54 12.47 -12.63
N THR A 70 -0.19 11.85 -13.55
CA THR A 70 -0.89 10.59 -13.27
C THR A 70 -0.79 9.60 -14.43
N ILE A 71 -0.58 8.34 -14.09
CA ILE A 71 -0.78 7.20 -14.98
C ILE A 71 -2.18 6.63 -14.69
N SER A 72 -3.09 6.76 -15.64
CA SER A 72 -4.46 6.27 -15.51
C SER A 72 -4.58 4.77 -15.81
N ILE A 73 -5.62 4.13 -15.28
CA ILE A 73 -5.95 2.73 -15.62
C ILE A 73 -6.23 2.59 -17.12
N THR A 74 -6.83 3.60 -17.75
CA THR A 74 -7.08 3.58 -19.20
C THR A 74 -5.77 3.53 -19.99
N LEU A 75 -4.77 4.33 -19.62
CA LEU A 75 -3.45 4.29 -20.26
C LEU A 75 -2.83 2.89 -20.10
N LEU A 76 -2.84 2.34 -18.88
CA LEU A 76 -2.32 1.00 -18.60
C LEU A 76 -3.01 -0.08 -19.44
N ARG A 77 -4.35 -0.08 -19.49
CA ARG A 77 -5.11 -1.17 -20.11
C ARG A 77 -5.27 -1.05 -21.62
N LYS A 78 -5.25 0.17 -22.16
CA LYS A 78 -5.52 0.42 -23.59
C LYS A 78 -4.27 0.74 -24.40
N GLN A 79 -3.26 1.34 -23.78
CA GLN A 79 -2.06 1.80 -24.49
C GLN A 79 -0.80 1.00 -24.09
N GLY A 80 -0.79 0.41 -22.88
CA GLY A 80 0.21 -0.58 -22.49
C GLY A 80 1.59 0.00 -22.11
N PRO A 81 2.62 -0.87 -22.01
CA PRO A 81 3.93 -0.49 -21.46
C PRO A 81 4.66 0.60 -22.24
N THR A 82 4.54 0.61 -23.57
CA THR A 82 5.21 1.61 -24.42
C THR A 82 4.70 3.02 -24.12
N ALA A 83 3.39 3.19 -23.99
CA ALA A 83 2.80 4.47 -23.63
C ALA A 83 3.16 4.90 -22.20
N VAL A 84 3.26 3.97 -21.25
CA VAL A 84 3.79 4.26 -19.91
C VAL A 84 5.22 4.78 -20.00
N CYS A 85 6.08 4.13 -20.79
CA CYS A 85 7.46 4.55 -21.00
C CYS A 85 7.54 5.96 -21.59
N GLU A 86 6.76 6.24 -22.63
CA GLU A 86 6.69 7.56 -23.26
C GLU A 86 6.23 8.64 -22.29
N HIS A 87 5.16 8.36 -21.52
CA HIS A 87 4.66 9.28 -20.49
C HIS A 87 5.69 9.55 -19.40
N LEU A 88 6.37 8.52 -18.91
CA LEU A 88 7.44 8.70 -17.91
C LEU A 88 8.65 9.45 -18.47
N CYS A 89 8.96 9.26 -19.75
CA CYS A 89 10.05 9.96 -20.42
C CYS A 89 9.77 11.44 -20.68
N SER A 90 8.50 11.82 -20.84
CA SER A 90 8.10 13.22 -21.07
C SER A 90 8.01 14.05 -19.78
N LEU A 91 8.04 13.42 -18.60
CA LEU A 91 8.01 14.14 -17.32
C LEU A 91 9.22 15.06 -17.16
N GLU A 92 8.95 16.27 -16.66
CA GLU A 92 9.98 17.20 -16.23
C GLU A 92 10.73 16.68 -15.00
N LYS A 93 12.01 17.01 -14.90
CA LYS A 93 12.86 16.56 -13.81
C LYS A 93 12.36 17.08 -12.47
N GLY A 94 12.13 16.17 -11.52
CA GLY A 94 11.60 16.49 -10.19
C GLY A 94 10.08 16.34 -10.08
N SER A 95 9.40 15.94 -11.15
CA SER A 95 7.94 15.70 -11.13
C SER A 95 7.53 14.64 -10.12
N VAL A 96 6.31 14.74 -9.62
CA VAL A 96 5.64 13.65 -8.89
C VAL A 96 4.63 13.00 -9.83
N CYS A 97 4.61 11.67 -9.88
CA CYS A 97 3.68 10.91 -10.69
C CYS A 97 2.97 9.85 -9.84
N ILE A 98 1.65 9.85 -9.88
CA ILE A 98 0.81 8.83 -9.25
C ILE A 98 0.50 7.73 -10.27
N VAL A 99 0.34 6.50 -9.77
CA VAL A 99 -0.06 5.36 -10.58
C VAL A 99 -1.37 4.81 -10.08
N ASN A 100 -2.37 4.81 -10.96
CA ASN A 100 -3.64 4.15 -10.71
C ASN A 100 -3.54 2.65 -11.02
N ALA A 101 -4.20 1.83 -10.22
CA ALA A 101 -4.35 0.41 -10.48
C ALA A 101 -5.50 -0.19 -9.69
N ALA A 102 -6.12 -1.20 -10.30
CA ALA A 102 -7.16 -2.00 -9.67
C ALA A 102 -6.92 -3.52 -9.82
N SER A 103 -5.75 -3.92 -10.35
CA SER A 103 -5.37 -5.31 -10.54
C SER A 103 -3.84 -5.45 -10.63
N ASP A 104 -3.32 -6.65 -10.36
CA ASP A 104 -1.88 -6.94 -10.54
C ASP A 104 -1.46 -6.83 -12.02
N ARG A 105 -2.37 -6.98 -12.98
CA ARG A 105 -2.09 -6.75 -14.40
C ARG A 105 -1.75 -5.29 -14.69
N ASP A 106 -2.46 -4.36 -14.05
CA ASP A 106 -2.17 -2.92 -14.18
C ASP A 106 -0.74 -2.62 -13.70
N MET A 107 -0.32 -3.28 -12.61
CA MET A 107 1.04 -3.17 -12.07
C MET A 107 2.09 -3.81 -12.97
N ALA A 108 1.80 -4.95 -13.59
CA ALA A 108 2.72 -5.58 -14.54
C ALA A 108 2.97 -4.68 -15.77
N VAL A 109 1.93 -4.04 -16.30
CA VAL A 109 2.06 -3.06 -17.39
C VAL A 109 2.90 -1.86 -16.95
N PHE A 110 2.58 -1.27 -15.79
CA PHE A 110 3.32 -0.14 -15.26
C PHE A 110 4.81 -0.48 -15.05
N ALA A 111 5.10 -1.61 -14.40
CA ALA A 111 6.46 -2.06 -14.14
C ALA A 111 7.25 -2.27 -15.44
N SER A 112 6.63 -2.89 -16.46
CA SER A 112 7.26 -3.06 -17.77
C SER A 112 7.59 -1.72 -18.43
N GLY A 113 6.65 -0.76 -18.44
CA GLY A 113 6.89 0.56 -19.02
C GLY A 113 7.94 1.37 -18.26
N MET A 114 7.97 1.26 -16.94
CA MET A 114 8.98 1.88 -16.10
C MET A 114 10.38 1.31 -16.37
N ILE A 115 10.53 -0.01 -16.51
CA ILE A 115 11.80 -0.65 -16.90
C ILE A 115 12.28 -0.12 -18.25
N GLN A 116 11.39 0.02 -19.23
CA GLN A 116 11.74 0.60 -20.53
C GLN A 116 12.22 2.06 -20.42
N ALA A 117 11.60 2.87 -19.57
CA ALA A 117 12.04 4.26 -19.34
C ALA A 117 13.41 4.32 -18.64
N GLU A 118 13.68 3.42 -17.69
CA GLU A 118 14.98 3.30 -17.04
C GLU A 118 16.09 2.86 -17.99
N LEU A 119 15.79 1.93 -18.92
CA LEU A 119 16.70 1.55 -20.00
C LEU A 119 17.03 2.71 -20.95
N LYS A 120 16.16 3.73 -21.02
CA LYS A 120 16.41 5.00 -21.73
C LYS A 120 17.14 6.03 -20.87
N GLY A 121 17.62 5.66 -19.68
CA GLY A 121 18.43 6.51 -18.79
C GLY A 121 17.64 7.31 -17.75
N LYS A 122 16.31 7.13 -17.65
CA LYS A 122 15.51 7.79 -16.61
C LYS A 122 15.75 7.16 -15.24
N ARG A 123 15.66 7.97 -14.18
CA ARG A 123 15.84 7.54 -12.79
C ARG A 123 14.68 7.98 -11.94
N PHE A 124 14.07 7.02 -11.24
CA PHE A 124 12.87 7.24 -10.45
C PHE A 124 13.13 6.98 -8.97
N LEU A 125 12.45 7.74 -8.11
CA LEU A 125 12.35 7.42 -6.68
C LEU A 125 10.96 6.88 -6.38
N CYS A 126 10.87 5.64 -5.89
CA CYS A 126 9.62 4.93 -5.74
C CYS A 126 9.15 4.91 -4.28
N ARG A 127 7.90 5.36 -4.04
CA ARG A 127 7.15 5.13 -2.81
C ARG A 127 5.94 4.27 -3.16
N THR A 128 6.07 2.97 -2.90
CA THR A 128 5.12 1.98 -3.42
C THR A 128 4.74 0.97 -2.36
N ALA A 129 3.72 0.17 -2.66
CA ALA A 129 3.37 -1.01 -1.87
C ALA A 129 3.87 -2.30 -2.55
N ALA A 130 3.56 -3.45 -1.94
CA ALA A 130 4.15 -4.75 -2.29
C ALA A 130 3.84 -5.21 -3.73
N SER A 131 2.64 -4.93 -4.26
CA SER A 131 2.25 -5.35 -5.61
C SER A 131 3.19 -4.82 -6.69
N PHE A 132 3.67 -3.58 -6.57
CA PHE A 132 4.64 -3.03 -7.52
C PHE A 132 5.98 -3.78 -7.46
N VAL A 133 6.47 -4.07 -6.26
CA VAL A 133 7.74 -4.78 -6.07
C VAL A 133 7.63 -6.16 -6.73
N SER A 134 6.58 -6.92 -6.41
CA SER A 134 6.35 -8.25 -6.99
C SER A 134 6.26 -8.22 -8.52
N ALA A 135 5.51 -7.26 -9.08
CA ALA A 135 5.39 -7.10 -10.53
C ALA A 135 6.74 -6.77 -11.19
N ARG A 136 7.53 -5.89 -10.57
CA ARG A 136 8.81 -5.41 -11.10
C ARG A 136 9.88 -6.50 -11.17
N ILE A 137 9.96 -7.36 -10.15
CA ILE A 137 10.97 -8.45 -10.13
C ILE A 137 10.42 -9.78 -10.63
N GLY A 138 9.19 -9.80 -11.16
CA GLY A 138 8.59 -11.01 -11.74
C GLY A 138 8.29 -12.10 -10.70
N ILE A 139 8.04 -11.75 -9.45
CA ILE A 139 7.60 -12.74 -8.44
C ILE A 139 6.21 -13.24 -8.82
N LYS A 140 6.11 -14.56 -9.02
CA LYS A 140 4.83 -15.23 -9.19
C LYS A 140 4.06 -15.26 -7.85
N PRO A 141 2.72 -15.18 -7.88
CA PRO A 141 1.90 -15.33 -6.68
C PRO A 141 2.26 -16.60 -5.92
N LYS A 142 2.43 -16.47 -4.60
CA LYS A 142 2.65 -17.59 -3.69
C LYS A 142 1.41 -17.73 -2.80
N PRO A 143 0.97 -18.96 -2.51
CA PRO A 143 -0.10 -19.17 -1.54
C PRO A 143 0.34 -18.69 -0.15
N PRO A 144 -0.61 -18.43 0.77
CA PRO A 144 -0.30 -18.18 2.17
C PRO A 144 0.54 -19.30 2.76
N ILE A 145 1.51 -18.92 3.60
CA ILE A 145 2.38 -19.86 4.31
C ILE A 145 1.52 -20.68 5.28
N CYS A 146 1.60 -22.00 5.16
CA CYS A 146 0.99 -22.96 6.05
C CYS A 146 1.96 -23.37 7.17
N PRO A 147 1.48 -23.93 8.30
CA PRO A 147 2.35 -24.47 9.34
C PRO A 147 3.40 -25.48 8.81
N ASN A 148 3.01 -26.28 7.81
CA ASN A 148 3.92 -27.25 7.18
C ASN A 148 5.08 -26.58 6.42
N ASP A 149 4.86 -25.40 5.83
CA ASP A 149 5.91 -24.66 5.11
C ASP A 149 6.98 -24.11 6.06
N LEU A 150 6.63 -23.95 7.35
CA LEU A 150 7.54 -23.50 8.40
C LEU A 150 8.29 -24.66 9.07
N GLY A 151 8.07 -25.90 8.64
CA GLY A 151 8.65 -27.09 9.29
C GLY A 151 8.18 -27.29 10.73
N LEU A 152 7.08 -26.65 11.12
CA LEU A 152 6.52 -26.75 12.46
C LEU A 152 5.89 -28.14 12.62
N LYS A 153 6.63 -29.06 13.24
CA LYS A 153 6.03 -30.28 13.79
C LYS A 153 5.05 -29.86 14.88
N ARG A 154 3.90 -30.54 14.99
CA ARG A 154 2.96 -30.37 16.13
C ARG A 154 3.76 -30.58 17.42
N ALA A 155 4.23 -29.50 18.02
CA ALA A 155 4.97 -29.51 19.26
C ALA A 155 3.97 -29.38 20.41
N LEU A 156 4.22 -30.10 21.50
CA LEU A 156 3.46 -30.00 22.75
C LEU A 156 3.71 -28.68 23.51
N THR A 157 4.59 -27.81 22.98
CA THR A 157 4.93 -26.51 23.56
C THR A 157 3.95 -25.44 23.12
N GLY A 158 3.51 -24.59 24.06
CA GLY A 158 2.59 -23.48 23.79
C GLY A 158 3.20 -22.36 22.91
N GLY A 159 2.38 -21.37 22.55
CA GLY A 159 2.79 -20.20 21.77
C GLY A 159 2.68 -18.89 22.55
N LEU A 160 3.46 -17.88 22.16
CA LEU A 160 3.38 -16.52 22.68
C LEU A 160 2.84 -15.58 21.59
N ILE A 161 1.76 -14.86 21.91
CA ILE A 161 1.18 -13.83 21.04
C ILE A 161 1.44 -12.48 21.71
N ILE A 162 2.17 -11.59 21.03
CA ILE A 162 2.47 -10.24 21.50
C ILE A 162 1.69 -9.26 20.62
N VAL A 163 0.89 -8.40 21.25
CA VAL A 163 0.04 -7.42 20.56
C VAL A 163 0.46 -6.02 21.00
N GLY A 164 0.93 -5.22 20.04
CA GLY A 164 1.29 -3.80 20.28
C GLY A 164 0.50 -2.80 19.45
N SER A 165 -0.34 -3.28 18.51
CA SER A 165 -1.16 -2.40 17.67
C SER A 165 -2.41 -1.94 18.44
N TYR A 166 -2.73 -0.65 18.32
CA TYR A 166 -3.84 0.01 19.02
C TYR A 166 -5.04 0.29 18.11
N VAL A 167 -5.06 -0.24 16.88
CA VAL A 167 -6.16 0.00 15.94
C VAL A 167 -7.38 -0.90 16.24
N PRO A 168 -8.62 -0.45 15.96
CA PRO A 168 -9.83 -1.20 16.28
C PRO A 168 -9.86 -2.63 15.73
N LYS A 169 -9.29 -2.84 14.54
CA LYS A 169 -9.20 -4.18 13.93
C LYS A 169 -8.36 -5.15 14.77
N THR A 170 -7.26 -4.70 15.36
CA THR A 170 -6.44 -5.53 16.24
C THR A 170 -7.20 -5.89 17.52
N THR A 171 -7.94 -4.95 18.11
CA THR A 171 -8.81 -5.21 19.27
C THR A 171 -9.80 -6.34 18.98
N LYS A 172 -10.52 -6.27 17.86
CA LYS A 172 -11.45 -7.33 17.43
C LYS A 172 -10.78 -8.70 17.27
N GLN A 173 -9.56 -8.75 16.73
CA GLN A 173 -8.80 -10.00 16.58
C GLN A 173 -8.42 -10.60 17.94
N VAL A 174 -8.04 -9.76 18.91
CA VAL A 174 -7.69 -10.21 20.27
C VAL A 174 -8.93 -10.67 21.03
N ASP A 175 -10.05 -9.98 20.89
CA ASP A 175 -11.31 -10.36 21.53
C ASP A 175 -11.81 -11.71 20.99
N GLU A 176 -11.72 -11.93 19.68
CA GLU A 176 -12.05 -13.21 19.05
C GLU A 176 -11.14 -14.35 19.56
N LEU A 177 -9.83 -14.09 19.64
CA LEU A 177 -8.87 -15.05 20.20
C LEU A 177 -9.20 -15.40 21.65
N ARG A 178 -9.51 -14.40 22.49
CA ARG A 178 -9.89 -14.59 23.89
C ARG A 178 -11.19 -15.40 24.02
N SER A 179 -12.17 -15.12 23.16
CA SER A 179 -13.45 -15.82 23.09
C SER A 179 -13.27 -17.30 22.76
N GLN A 180 -12.49 -17.61 21.71
CA GLN A 180 -12.30 -19.00 21.26
C GLN A 180 -11.40 -19.84 22.18
N PHE A 181 -10.40 -19.23 22.83
CA PHE A 181 -9.35 -19.96 23.54
C PHE A 181 -9.26 -19.64 25.04
N GLY A 182 -10.28 -19.00 25.63
CA GLY A 182 -10.24 -18.48 27.01
C GLY A 182 -9.78 -19.47 28.08
N GLN A 183 -10.12 -20.76 27.97
CA GLN A 183 -9.69 -21.78 28.94
C GLN A 183 -8.21 -22.22 28.78
N SER A 184 -7.62 -21.97 27.61
CA SER A 184 -6.27 -22.40 27.25
C SER A 184 -5.31 -21.22 27.02
N LEU A 185 -5.76 -20.00 27.26
CA LEU A 185 -5.01 -18.76 27.00
C LEU A 185 -4.68 -18.05 28.31
N ARG A 186 -3.38 -17.90 28.60
CA ARG A 186 -2.92 -16.99 29.65
C ARG A 186 -2.72 -15.60 29.08
N VAL A 187 -3.49 -14.63 29.56
CA VAL A 187 -3.40 -13.23 29.13
C VAL A 187 -2.62 -12.42 30.16
N ILE A 188 -1.64 -11.65 29.69
CA ILE A 188 -0.94 -10.64 30.48
C ILE A 188 -1.14 -9.31 29.75
N GLU A 189 -1.73 -8.35 30.43
CA GLU A 189 -1.91 -6.99 29.91
C GLU A 189 -0.91 -6.06 30.60
N VAL A 190 -0.11 -5.36 29.80
CA VAL A 190 0.88 -4.40 30.31
C VAL A 190 0.38 -3.01 29.96
N SER A 191 -0.10 -2.29 30.98
CA SER A 191 -0.50 -0.89 30.82
C SER A 191 0.72 0.01 30.99
N TYR A 192 1.05 0.80 29.97
CA TYR A 192 2.02 1.89 30.07
C TYR A 192 1.25 3.21 30.17
N ILE A 193 1.50 3.96 31.24
CA ILE A 193 1.07 5.36 31.31
C ILE A 193 1.96 6.13 30.34
N CYS A 194 1.40 6.56 29.22
CA CYS A 194 2.08 7.49 28.32
C CYS A 194 2.14 8.84 29.03
N CYS A 195 3.22 9.10 29.78
CA CYS A 195 3.56 10.44 30.24
C CYS A 195 3.57 11.35 29.01
N HIS A 196 2.61 12.27 28.94
CA HIS A 196 2.58 13.28 27.88
C HIS A 196 3.87 14.09 27.98
N VAL A 197 4.64 14.10 26.91
CA VAL A 197 5.82 14.98 26.72
C VAL A 197 5.43 16.10 25.78
#